data_AF-A0A1V6EAY0-F1
#
_entry.id   AF-A0A1V6EAY0-F1
#
_cell.length_a   1.000
_cell.length_b   1.000
_cell.length_c   1.000
_cell.angle_alpha   90.00
_cell.angle_beta   90.00
_cell.angle_gamma   90.00
#
_symmetry.space_group_name_H-M   'P 1'
#
loop_
_entity.id
_entity.type
_entity.pdbx_description
1 polymer ?
#
loop_
_entity_poly.entity_id
_entity_poly.type
_entity_poly.pdbx_seq_one_letter_code
_entity_poly.pdbx_strand_id
1 'polypeptide(L)'
;MGNRVENSKGIGEERAGSKIAPDHGQRVKRGQRVAVQQGRYGTGPAPYGYRRLNDSSGALVIDDREAEVVRIVFREYLRTRSTGKVVDYLHSKSIFTRKGNKWSRQAIAIILSNRTYRGRVSYGDIETEGLHPPIIEPAQFYKASAVREEKSRSGSRR
;
A
#
# COMPACT_ATOMS: atom_id res chain seq x y z
N MET A 1 58.30 -48.25 -18.39
CA MET A 1 57.01 -48.97 -18.32
C MET A 1 56.69 -49.19 -16.85
N GLY A 2 55.62 -48.76 -16.22
CA GLY A 2 54.36 -48.13 -16.59
C GLY A 2 53.48 -48.29 -15.33
N ASN A 3 53.03 -47.18 -14.75
CA ASN A 3 52.30 -47.08 -13.48
C ASN A 3 51.05 -47.97 -13.40
N ARG A 4 50.74 -48.51 -12.20
CA ARG A 4 49.36 -48.83 -11.80
C ARG A 4 49.15 -48.58 -10.29
N VAL A 5 48.32 -47.56 -10.07
CA VAL A 5 47.42 -47.16 -8.97
C VAL A 5 46.90 -48.32 -8.08
N GLU A 6 46.51 -48.16 -6.81
CA GLU A 6 45.52 -47.20 -6.26
C GLU A 6 45.77 -46.90 -4.77
N ASN A 7 45.74 -45.61 -4.41
CA ASN A 7 45.73 -45.13 -3.03
C ASN A 7 44.32 -44.65 -2.72
N SER A 8 43.62 -45.35 -1.83
CA SER A 8 42.24 -45.09 -1.43
C SER A 8 42.18 -43.89 -0.49
N LYS A 9 41.99 -42.68 -1.03
CA LYS A 9 41.57 -41.52 -0.25
C LYS A 9 40.12 -41.21 -0.56
N GLY A 10 39.27 -41.45 0.43
CA GLY A 10 37.93 -40.89 0.46
C GLY A 10 38.02 -39.37 0.44
N ILE A 11 37.24 -38.77 -0.45
CA ILE A 11 36.83 -37.38 -0.35
C ILE A 11 35.32 -37.37 -0.60
N GLY A 12 34.58 -37.03 0.46
CA GLY A 12 33.15 -36.77 0.35
C GLY A 12 32.97 -35.58 -0.58
N GLU A 13 32.27 -35.80 -1.68
CA GLU A 13 31.71 -34.70 -2.47
C GLU A 13 30.62 -34.03 -1.63
N GLU A 14 31.05 -32.98 -0.94
CA GLU A 14 30.23 -31.91 -0.42
C GLU A 14 29.33 -31.41 -1.57
N ARG A 15 28.04 -31.77 -1.53
CA ARG A 15 27.06 -31.24 -2.48
C ARG A 15 26.96 -29.74 -2.24
N ALA A 16 27.68 -28.96 -3.06
CA ALA A 16 27.53 -27.53 -3.15
C ALA A 16 26.06 -27.22 -3.46
N GLY A 17 25.32 -26.78 -2.44
CA GLY A 17 23.95 -26.31 -2.59
C GLY A 17 23.94 -25.19 -3.62
N SER A 18 23.33 -25.47 -4.77
CA SER A 18 23.16 -24.51 -5.86
C SER A 18 22.41 -23.28 -5.31
N LYS A 19 23.12 -22.15 -5.17
CA LYS A 19 22.50 -20.85 -4.85
C LYS A 19 21.77 -20.37 -6.10
N ILE A 20 20.55 -20.87 -6.29
CA ILE A 20 19.66 -20.41 -7.36
C ILE A 20 19.37 -18.93 -7.10
N ALA A 21 19.74 -18.07 -8.05
CA ALA A 21 19.44 -16.64 -7.99
C ALA A 21 17.92 -16.45 -7.79
N PRO A 22 17.49 -15.51 -6.93
CA PRO A 22 16.08 -15.36 -6.63
C PRO A 22 15.28 -15.07 -7.90
N ASP A 23 14.15 -15.78 -8.05
CA ASP A 23 13.22 -15.58 -9.16
C ASP A 23 12.77 -14.11 -9.26
N HIS A 24 12.36 -13.67 -10.45
CA HIS A 24 11.93 -12.29 -10.70
C HIS A 24 10.89 -11.81 -9.68
N GLY A 25 9.92 -12.66 -9.31
CA GLY A 25 8.91 -12.33 -8.30
C GLY A 25 9.52 -12.07 -6.93
N GLN A 26 10.48 -12.89 -6.51
CA GLN A 26 11.18 -12.71 -5.23
C GLN A 26 12.01 -11.42 -5.21
N ARG A 27 12.64 -11.07 -6.33
CA ARG A 27 13.38 -9.81 -6.48
C ARG A 27 12.46 -8.59 -6.35
N VAL A 28 11.29 -8.62 -6.99
CA VAL A 28 10.28 -7.55 -6.87
C VAL A 28 9.79 -7.39 -5.43
N LYS A 29 9.41 -8.50 -4.77
CA LYS A 29 8.97 -8.47 -3.36
C LYS A 29 10.04 -7.89 -2.44
N ARG A 30 11.30 -8.30 -2.64
CA ARG A 30 12.44 -7.77 -1.87
C ARG A 30 12.60 -6.26 -2.09
N GLY A 31 12.51 -5.80 -3.34
CA GLY A 31 12.59 -4.38 -3.68
C GLY A 31 11.49 -3.55 -3.01
N GLN A 32 10.24 -4.02 -3.05
CA GLN A 32 9.11 -3.34 -2.42
C GLN A 32 9.28 -3.27 -0.89
N ARG A 33 9.76 -4.36 -0.28
CA ARG A 33 10.01 -4.42 1.16
C ARG A 33 11.10 -3.41 1.57
N VAL A 34 12.21 -3.35 0.84
CA VAL A 34 13.29 -2.38 1.10
C VAL A 34 12.81 -0.95 0.90
N ALA A 35 11.99 -0.69 -0.14
CA ALA A 35 11.44 0.65 -0.37
C ALA A 35 10.58 1.13 0.82
N VAL A 36 9.67 0.29 1.31
CA VAL A 36 8.80 0.63 2.46
C VAL A 36 9.62 0.82 3.74
N GLN A 37 10.64 0.00 3.99
CA GLN A 37 11.54 0.19 5.14
C GLN A 37 12.26 1.54 5.13
N GLN A 38 12.48 2.11 3.94
CA GLN A 38 13.08 3.43 3.76
C GLN A 38 12.02 4.56 3.67
N GLY A 39 10.76 4.27 4.01
CA GLY A 39 9.66 5.23 3.96
C GLY A 39 9.18 5.59 2.53
N ARG A 40 9.70 4.90 1.50
CA ARG A 40 9.32 5.15 0.11
C ARG A 40 8.06 4.38 -0.25
N TYR A 41 7.16 5.03 -0.99
CA TYR A 41 5.95 4.40 -1.49
C TYR A 41 6.26 3.46 -2.66
N GLY A 42 6.52 2.18 -2.36
CA GLY A 42 6.92 1.16 -3.34
C GLY A 42 5.78 0.32 -3.93
N THR A 43 4.52 0.59 -3.57
CA THR A 43 3.41 -0.35 -3.79
C THR A 43 2.41 0.13 -4.84
N GLY A 44 2.64 -0.21 -6.11
CA GLY A 44 1.64 -0.01 -7.18
C GLY A 44 1.41 1.45 -7.60
N PRO A 45 0.25 1.80 -8.19
CA PRO A 45 -0.04 3.18 -8.61
C PRO A 45 -0.15 4.16 -7.44
N ALA A 46 0.15 5.44 -7.68
CA ALA A 46 -0.05 6.49 -6.67
C ALA A 46 -1.52 6.53 -6.21
N PRO A 47 -1.80 6.56 -4.90
CA PRO A 47 -3.15 6.72 -4.40
C PRO A 47 -3.78 8.02 -4.91
N TYR A 48 -5.11 8.05 -4.98
CA TYR A 48 -5.85 9.27 -5.32
C TYR A 48 -5.51 10.39 -4.32
N GLY A 49 -5.36 11.64 -4.75
CA GLY A 49 -4.83 12.71 -3.89
C GLY A 49 -3.31 12.83 -3.89
N TYR A 50 -2.58 11.87 -4.48
CA TYR A 50 -1.14 11.95 -4.68
C TYR A 50 -0.74 11.72 -6.15
N ARG A 51 0.40 12.27 -6.53
CA ARG A 51 1.15 11.96 -7.76
C ARG A 51 2.52 11.40 -7.40
N ARG A 52 3.09 10.58 -8.28
CA ARG A 52 4.53 10.28 -8.23
C ARG A 52 5.28 11.39 -8.92
N LEU A 53 6.36 11.85 -8.32
CA LEU A 53 7.36 12.61 -9.03
C LEU A 53 8.04 11.71 -10.06
N ASN A 54 8.26 12.27 -11.25
CA ASN A 54 8.98 11.61 -12.35
C ASN A 54 10.50 11.80 -12.18
N ASP A 55 10.99 11.61 -10.96
CA ASP A 55 12.41 11.67 -10.64
C ASP A 55 12.91 10.31 -10.14
N SER A 56 14.20 10.22 -9.81
CA SER A 56 14.81 9.00 -9.28
C SER A 56 14.31 8.63 -7.87
N SER A 57 13.65 9.57 -7.17
CA SER A 57 13.10 9.33 -5.83
C SER A 57 11.79 8.55 -5.90
N GLY A 58 10.98 8.79 -6.95
CA GLY A 58 9.64 8.22 -7.08
C GLY A 58 8.69 8.62 -5.94
N ALA A 59 8.99 9.73 -5.26
CA ALA A 59 8.27 10.20 -4.07
C ALA A 59 6.82 10.59 -4.40
N LEU A 60 5.94 10.47 -3.40
CA LEU A 60 4.58 10.94 -3.51
C LEU A 60 4.50 12.43 -3.15
N VAL A 61 3.87 13.20 -4.03
CA VAL A 61 3.53 14.61 -3.80
C VAL A 61 2.01 14.77 -3.82
N ILE A 62 1.51 15.74 -3.04
CA ILE A 62 0.08 16.00 -2.95
C ILE A 62 -0.43 16.62 -4.27
N ASP A 63 -1.56 16.11 -4.75
CA ASP A 63 -2.38 16.76 -5.76
C ASP A 63 -3.49 17.51 -5.03
N ASP A 64 -3.40 18.84 -4.92
CA ASP A 64 -4.28 19.61 -4.03
C ASP A 64 -5.77 19.42 -4.33
N ARG A 65 -6.14 19.32 -5.62
CA ARG A 65 -7.53 19.14 -6.04
C ARG A 65 -8.07 17.79 -5.59
N GLU A 66 -7.31 16.73 -5.81
CA GLU A 66 -7.74 15.39 -5.41
C GLU A 66 -7.60 15.16 -3.91
N ALA A 67 -6.61 15.77 -3.26
CA ALA A 67 -6.43 15.71 -1.82
C ALA A 67 -7.60 16.36 -1.09
N GLU A 68 -8.16 17.44 -1.63
CA GLU A 68 -9.38 18.02 -1.09
C GLU A 68 -10.55 17.02 -1.17
N VAL A 69 -10.69 16.29 -2.26
CA VAL A 69 -11.70 15.23 -2.37
C VAL A 69 -11.47 14.12 -1.34
N VAL A 70 -10.22 13.76 -1.03
CA VAL A 70 -9.92 12.84 0.08
C VAL A 70 -10.38 13.40 1.42
N ARG A 71 -10.13 14.69 1.71
CA ARG A 71 -10.61 15.35 2.94
C ARG A 71 -12.13 15.34 3.02
N ILE A 72 -12.82 15.63 1.91
CA ILE A 72 -14.28 15.51 1.78
C ILE A 72 -14.74 14.10 2.12
N VAL A 73 -14.10 13.06 1.56
CA VAL A 73 -14.46 11.66 1.84
C VAL A 73 -14.38 11.34 3.33
N PHE A 74 -13.29 11.70 4.01
CA PHE A 74 -13.16 11.45 5.45
C PHE A 74 -14.19 12.23 6.26
N ARG A 75 -14.42 13.51 5.93
CA ARG A 75 -15.42 14.36 6.62
C ARG A 75 -16.84 13.80 6.47
N GLU A 76 -17.27 13.54 5.24
CA GLU A 76 -18.61 13.03 4.97
C GLU A 76 -18.82 11.62 5.51
N TYR A 77 -17.78 10.78 5.51
CA TYR A 77 -17.85 9.46 6.14
C TYR A 77 -18.05 9.57 7.65
N LEU A 78 -17.29 10.43 8.34
CA LEU A 78 -17.45 10.63 9.79
C LEU A 78 -18.84 11.16 10.15
N ARG A 79 -19.41 12.03 9.31
CA ARG A 79 -20.76 12.59 9.48
C ARG A 79 -21.86 11.55 9.24
N THR A 80 -21.79 10.82 8.14
CA THR A 80 -22.89 9.94 7.68
C THR A 80 -22.74 8.49 8.13
N ARG A 81 -21.53 8.10 8.53
CA ARG A 81 -21.10 6.73 8.82
C ARG A 81 -21.40 5.74 7.68
N SER A 82 -21.56 6.19 6.43
CA SER A 82 -21.98 5.35 5.30
C SER A 82 -21.20 5.64 4.04
N THR A 83 -20.51 4.64 3.49
CA THR A 83 -19.80 4.78 2.21
C THR A 83 -20.74 5.06 1.04
N GLY A 84 -21.99 4.55 1.10
CA GLY A 84 -23.02 4.86 0.10
C GLY A 84 -23.39 6.35 0.12
N LYS A 85 -23.65 6.91 1.29
CA LYS A 85 -23.98 8.35 1.42
C LYS A 85 -22.83 9.26 0.98
N VAL A 86 -21.58 8.81 1.16
CA VAL A 86 -20.41 9.53 0.62
C VAL A 86 -20.39 9.49 -0.90
N VAL A 87 -20.68 8.35 -1.52
CA VAL A 87 -20.81 8.25 -2.99
C VAL A 87 -21.89 9.19 -3.51
N ASP A 88 -23.08 9.15 -2.90
CA ASP A 88 -24.21 9.99 -3.31
C ASP A 88 -23.86 11.48 -3.20
N TYR A 89 -23.17 11.87 -2.11
CA TYR A 89 -22.67 13.22 -1.93
C TYR A 89 -21.71 13.64 -3.05
N LEU A 90 -20.69 12.83 -3.34
CA LEU A 90 -19.72 13.13 -4.39
C LEU A 90 -20.39 13.25 -5.77
N HIS A 91 -21.35 12.38 -6.07
CA HIS A 91 -22.09 12.42 -7.34
C HIS A 91 -22.99 13.66 -7.42
N SER A 92 -23.65 14.05 -6.32
CA SER A 92 -24.45 15.29 -6.26
C SER A 92 -23.62 16.56 -6.48
N LYS A 93 -22.31 16.48 -6.28
CA LYS A 93 -21.35 17.57 -6.51
C LYS A 93 -20.60 17.42 -7.84
N SER A 94 -20.97 16.45 -8.68
CA SER A 94 -20.29 16.14 -9.95
C SER A 94 -18.79 15.87 -9.79
N ILE A 95 -18.40 15.32 -8.63
CA ILE A 95 -17.00 14.98 -8.34
C ILE A 95 -16.74 13.55 -8.82
N PHE A 96 -15.83 13.42 -9.78
CA PHE A 96 -15.45 12.13 -10.37
C PHE A 96 -14.00 11.77 -10.03
N THR A 97 -13.65 10.51 -10.25
CA THR A 97 -12.26 10.04 -10.10
C THR A 97 -11.35 10.72 -11.11
N ARG A 98 -10.03 10.57 -10.94
CA ARG A 98 -9.00 11.08 -11.86
C ARG A 98 -9.23 10.70 -13.33
N LYS A 99 -9.86 9.55 -13.59
CA LYS A 99 -10.18 9.06 -14.95
C LYS A 99 -11.60 9.45 -15.41
N GLY A 100 -12.31 10.29 -14.67
CA GLY A 100 -13.69 10.67 -14.97
C GLY A 100 -14.75 9.63 -14.57
N ASN A 101 -14.37 8.54 -13.92
CA ASN A 101 -15.33 7.49 -13.53
C ASN A 101 -16.13 7.88 -12.28
N LYS A 102 -17.35 7.32 -12.18
CA LYS A 102 -18.19 7.37 -10.97
C LYS A 102 -17.53 6.64 -9.79
N TRP A 103 -17.70 7.20 -8.59
CA TRP A 103 -17.29 6.57 -7.35
C TRP A 103 -18.12 5.33 -7.01
N SER A 104 -17.45 4.29 -6.48
CA SER A 104 -18.09 3.11 -5.91
C SER A 104 -17.88 3.07 -4.40
N ARG A 105 -18.74 2.33 -3.67
CA ARG A 105 -18.58 2.11 -2.23
C ARG A 105 -17.22 1.48 -1.89
N GLN A 106 -16.74 0.59 -2.76
CA GLN A 106 -15.43 -0.05 -2.61
C GLN A 106 -14.29 0.96 -2.72
N ALA A 107 -14.35 1.88 -3.69
CA ALA A 107 -13.34 2.93 -3.84
C ALA A 107 -13.28 3.81 -2.59
N ILE A 108 -14.43 4.21 -2.04
CA ILE A 108 -14.50 4.95 -0.78
C ILE A 108 -13.92 4.14 0.39
N ALA A 109 -14.25 2.85 0.48
CA ALA A 109 -13.72 1.97 1.53
C ALA A 109 -12.19 1.85 1.47
N ILE A 110 -11.62 1.75 0.25
CA ILE A 110 -10.16 1.75 0.03
C ILE A 110 -9.54 3.07 0.48
N ILE A 111 -10.18 4.21 0.20
CA ILE A 111 -9.67 5.51 0.66
C ILE A 111 -9.61 5.55 2.19
N LEU A 112 -10.69 5.14 2.86
CA LEU A 112 -10.80 5.21 4.32
C LEU A 112 -9.86 4.24 5.06
N SER A 113 -9.36 3.18 4.40
CA SER A 113 -8.43 2.22 5.00
C SER A 113 -6.97 2.43 4.61
N ASN A 114 -6.69 3.27 3.61
CA ASN A 114 -5.33 3.45 3.10
C ASN A 114 -4.51 4.36 4.03
N ARG A 115 -3.55 3.74 4.72
CA ARG A 115 -2.67 4.40 5.71
C ARG A 115 -1.75 5.47 5.11
N THR A 116 -1.60 5.50 3.78
CA THR A 116 -0.87 6.56 3.05
C THR A 116 -1.45 7.94 3.36
N TYR A 117 -2.75 8.06 3.59
CA TYR A 117 -3.37 9.36 3.89
C TYR A 117 -2.97 9.94 5.24
N ARG A 118 -2.49 9.11 6.18
CA ARG A 118 -1.93 9.53 7.48
C ARG A 118 -0.40 9.48 7.53
N GLY A 119 0.28 9.53 6.37
CA GLY A 119 1.74 9.57 6.31
C GLY A 119 2.44 8.23 6.56
N ARG A 120 1.79 7.09 6.29
CA ARG A 120 2.39 5.76 6.50
C ARG A 120 2.49 4.98 5.19
N VAL A 121 3.54 4.19 5.05
CA VAL A 121 3.73 3.24 3.93
C VAL A 121 3.78 1.83 4.48
N SER A 122 3.26 0.86 3.73
CA SER A 122 3.18 -0.54 4.19
C SER A 122 3.34 -1.54 3.06
N TYR A 123 3.93 -2.69 3.37
CA TYR A 123 4.03 -3.83 2.45
C TYR A 123 4.03 -5.15 3.23
N GLY A 124 3.04 -6.01 3.01
CA GLY A 124 2.89 -7.22 3.81
C GLY A 124 2.68 -6.89 5.29
N ASP A 125 3.58 -7.36 6.14
CA ASP A 125 3.62 -7.18 7.59
C ASP A 125 4.37 -5.92 8.04
N ILE A 126 5.11 -5.25 7.16
CA ILE A 126 5.87 -4.05 7.51
C ILE A 126 5.07 -2.77 7.29
N GLU A 127 5.17 -1.85 8.24
CA GLU A 127 4.68 -0.47 8.16
C GLU A 127 5.74 0.50 8.68
N THR A 128 5.95 1.59 7.97
CA THR A 128 6.95 2.62 8.30
C THR A 128 6.35 4.01 8.08
N GLU A 129 6.94 5.02 8.70
CA GLU A 129 6.67 6.42 8.35
C GLU A 129 7.03 6.67 6.89
N GLY A 130 6.10 7.29 6.17
CA GLY A 130 6.29 7.65 4.77
C GLY A 130 7.05 8.97 4.63
N LEU A 131 7.81 9.11 3.56
CA LEU A 131 8.50 10.37 3.23
C LEU A 131 7.57 11.43 2.64
N HIS A 132 6.30 11.09 2.40
CA HIS A 132 5.32 11.98 1.81
C HIS A 132 4.49 12.70 2.89
N PRO A 133 4.06 13.95 2.64
CA PRO A 133 3.21 14.66 3.58
C PRO A 133 1.83 13.99 3.71
N PRO A 134 1.25 13.90 4.92
CA PRO A 134 -0.09 13.37 5.12
C PRO A 134 -1.16 14.31 4.55
N ILE A 135 -2.26 13.75 4.02
CA ILE A 135 -3.45 14.51 3.61
C ILE A 135 -4.44 14.64 4.77
N ILE A 136 -4.46 13.65 5.67
CA ILE A 136 -5.41 13.52 6.77
C ILE A 136 -4.65 13.42 8.08
N GLU A 137 -5.10 14.18 9.08
CA GLU A 137 -4.59 14.10 10.43
C GLU A 137 -4.76 12.69 11.02
N PRO A 138 -3.75 12.13 11.73
CA PRO A 138 -3.83 10.79 12.31
C PRO A 138 -5.09 10.60 13.15
N ALA A 139 -5.47 11.59 13.95
CA ALA A 139 -6.67 11.55 14.79
C ALA A 139 -7.96 11.36 13.97
N GLN A 140 -8.08 12.03 12.82
CA GLN A 140 -9.24 11.88 11.94
C GLN A 140 -9.28 10.50 11.28
N PHE A 141 -8.12 9.96 10.90
CA PHE A 141 -8.00 8.61 10.36
C PHE A 141 -8.41 7.54 11.39
N TYR A 142 -7.93 7.65 12.63
CA TYR A 142 -8.28 6.70 13.69
C TYR A 142 -9.77 6.76 14.05
N LYS A 143 -10.37 7.96 14.12
CA LYS A 143 -11.81 8.12 14.29
C LYS A 143 -12.59 7.39 13.19
N ALA A 144 -12.20 7.55 11.92
CA ALA A 144 -12.86 6.88 10.81
C ALA A 144 -12.69 5.34 10.86
N SER A 145 -11.51 4.87 11.26
CA SER A 145 -11.22 3.44 11.43
C SER A 145 -12.09 2.81 12.52
N ALA A 146 -12.23 3.46 13.67
CA ALA A 146 -13.06 3.00 14.78
C ALA A 146 -14.54 2.84 14.36
N VAL A 147 -15.10 3.82 13.64
CA VAL A 147 -16.48 3.74 13.12
C VAL A 147 -16.68 2.55 12.17
N ARG A 148 -15.66 2.22 11.36
CA ARG A 148 -15.71 1.07 10.45
C ARG A 148 -15.70 -0.26 11.20
N GLU A 149 -14.87 -0.37 12.23
CA GLU A 149 -14.76 -1.57 13.07
C GLU A 149 -16.01 -1.82 13.91
N GLU A 150 -16.62 -0.76 14.46
CA GLU A 150 -17.91 -0.87 15.15
C GLU A 150 -18.98 -1.48 14.24
N LYS A 151 -19.04 -1.00 12.98
CA LYS A 151 -20.00 -1.49 12.00
C LYS A 151 -19.75 -2.93 11.58
N SER A 152 -18.50 -3.34 11.35
CA SER A 152 -18.20 -4.73 10.99
C SER A 152 -18.60 -5.69 12.12
N ARG A 153 -18.38 -5.31 13.39
CA ARG A 153 -18.79 -6.09 14.56
C ARG A 153 -20.32 -6.18 14.72
N SER A 154 -21.05 -5.11 14.40
CA SER A 154 -22.52 -5.13 14.42
C SER A 154 -23.14 -5.96 13.29
N GLY A 155 -22.50 -5.97 12.11
CA GLY A 155 -22.97 -6.71 10.94
C GLY A 155 -22.74 -8.22 11.05
N SER A 156 -21.70 -8.64 11.77
CA SER A 156 -21.40 -10.06 12.03
C SER A 156 -22.25 -10.69 13.13
N ARG A 157 -23.05 -9.90 13.87
CA ARG A 157 -23.95 -10.37 14.94
C ARG A 157 -25.40 -10.54 14.49
N ARG A 158 -25.67 -10.39 13.20
CA ARG A 158 -27.01 -10.51 12.59
C ARG A 158 -27.06 -11.67 11.63
#